data_AF-A0A800AEG6-F1
#
_entry.id   AF-A0A800AEG6-F1
#
_cell.length_a   1.000
_cell.length_b   1.000
_cell.length_c   1.000
_cell.angle_alpha   90.00
_cell.angle_beta   90.00
_cell.angle_gamma   90.00
#
_symmetry.space_group_name_H-M   'P 1'
#
loop_
_entity.id
_entity.type
_entity.pdbx_description
1 polymer ?
#
loop_
_entity_poly.entity_id
_entity_poly.type
_entity_poly.pdbx_seq_one_letter_code
_entity_poly.pdbx_strand_id
1 'polypeptide(L)' 'MKRSKMNETIAVIDIESIRHFIISESYSIKSHAARHIIEEGFTEENVVEAILNGKIIEEYPDEK' A
#
# COMPACT_ATOMS: atom_id res chain seq x y z
N MET A 1 18.11 -25.83 -20.24
CA MET A 1 18.17 -24.45 -19.68
C MET A 1 17.01 -24.28 -18.72
N LYS A 2 17.20 -24.59 -17.42
CA LYS A 2 16.14 -24.46 -16.40
C LYS A 2 16.07 -22.99 -15.97
N ARG A 3 14.97 -22.29 -16.29
CA ARG A 3 14.72 -20.96 -15.74
C ARG A 3 14.44 -21.13 -14.25
N SER A 4 15.38 -20.66 -13.43
CA SER A 4 15.23 -20.59 -11.98
C SER A 4 14.07 -19.63 -11.69
N LYS A 5 12.98 -20.13 -11.10
CA LYS A 5 11.94 -19.27 -10.54
C LYS A 5 12.61 -18.47 -9.43
N MET A 6 12.73 -17.16 -9.60
CA MET A 6 13.13 -16.27 -8.52
C MET A 6 12.07 -16.40 -7.44
N ASN A 7 12.46 -16.83 -6.24
CA ASN A 7 11.61 -16.72 -5.06
C ASN A 7 11.37 -15.22 -4.84
N GLU A 8 10.20 -14.74 -5.25
CA GLU A 8 9.71 -13.43 -4.87
C GLU A 8 9.46 -13.51 -3.37
N THR A 9 10.42 -13.00 -2.59
CA THR A 9 10.22 -12.81 -1.16
C THR A 9 9.20 -11.69 -1.06
N ILE A 10 7.94 -12.05 -0.79
CA ILE A 10 6.90 -11.08 -0.52
C ILE A 10 7.34 -10.35 0.75
N ALA A 11 7.81 -9.12 0.60
CA ALA A 11 8.10 -8.27 1.74
C ALA A 11 6.75 -7.96 2.40
N VAL A 12 6.47 -8.67 3.50
CA VAL A 12 5.31 -8.38 4.34
C VAL A 12 5.62 -7.06 5.03
N ILE A 13 4.99 -5.98 4.54
CA ILE A 13 5.01 -4.68 5.19
C ILE A 13 3.77 -4.62 6.09
N ASP A 14 3.97 -4.32 7.36
CA ASP A 14 2.88 -4.12 8.30
C ASP A 14 2.21 -2.74 8.11
N ILE A 15 0.96 -2.61 8.55
CA ILE A 15 0.17 -1.38 8.38
C ILE A 15 0.73 -0.19 9.16
N GLU A 16 1.41 -0.41 10.28
CA GLU A 16 2.01 0.67 11.08
C GLU A 16 3.23 1.25 10.36
N SER A 17 4.02 0.42 9.68
CA SER A 17 5.08 0.84 8.77
C SER A 17 4.53 1.67 7.61
N ILE A 18 3.40 1.26 7.01
CA ILE A 18 2.73 2.05 5.96
C ILE A 18 2.31 3.43 6.51
N ARG A 19 1.64 3.45 7.66
CA ARG A 19 1.23 4.71 8.32
C ARG A 19 2.42 5.60 8.62
N HIS A 20 3.54 5.03 9.05
CA HIS A 20 4.77 5.78 9.30
C HIS A 20 5.28 6.47 8.03
N PHE A 21 5.32 5.77 6.90
CA PHE A 21 5.73 6.36 5.62
C PHE A 21 4.80 7.47 5.16
N ILE A 22 3.49 7.32 5.36
CA ILE A 22 2.50 8.36 5.04
C ILE A 22 2.72 9.61 5.91
N ILE A 23 2.86 9.43 7.23
CA ILE A 23 3.09 10.55 8.17
C ILE A 23 4.41 11.26 7.89
N SER A 24 5.44 10.54 7.48
CA SER A 24 6.75 11.11 7.18
C SER A 24 6.86 11.67 5.75
N GLU A 25 5.77 11.70 4.99
CA GLU A 25 5.73 12.08 3.55
C GLU A 25 6.74 11.28 2.70
N SER A 26 7.11 10.07 3.13
CA SER A 26 8.08 9.21 2.48
C SER A 26 7.40 8.19 1.57
N TYR A 27 6.53 8.67 0.69
CA TYR A 27 5.81 7.84 -0.28
C TYR A 27 5.74 8.52 -1.65
N SER A 28 5.34 7.74 -2.66
CA SER A 28 5.10 8.24 -4.00
C SER A 28 3.90 7.53 -4.61
N ILE A 29 3.06 8.27 -5.30
CA ILE A 29 1.89 7.73 -5.98
C ILE A 29 2.29 7.33 -7.41
N LYS A 30 2.02 6.08 -7.78
CA LYS A 30 2.23 5.62 -9.16
C LYS A 30 1.24 6.30 -10.10
N SER A 31 1.66 6.61 -11.34
CA SER A 31 0.83 7.36 -12.29
C SER A 31 -0.55 6.74 -12.57
N HIS A 32 -0.67 5.40 -12.58
CA HIS A 32 -1.96 4.74 -12.76
C HIS A 32 -2.89 4.94 -11.55
N ALA A 33 -2.36 4.96 -10.33
CA ALA A 33 -3.14 5.26 -9.14
C ALA A 33 -3.57 6.73 -9.12
N ALA A 34 -2.66 7.66 -9.45
CA ALA A 34 -2.98 9.08 -9.57
C ALA A 34 -4.11 9.35 -10.57
N ARG A 35 -4.12 8.63 -11.72
CA ARG A 35 -5.21 8.70 -12.70
C ARG A 35 -6.56 8.30 -12.08
N HIS A 36 -6.62 7.17 -11.38
CA HIS A 36 -7.85 6.71 -10.75
C HIS A 36 -8.34 7.65 -9.65
N ILE A 37 -7.43 8.19 -8.83
CA ILE A 37 -7.75 9.19 -7.81
C ILE A 37 -8.51 10.37 -8.46
N ILE A 38 -8.00 10.88 -9.58
CA ILE A 38 -8.61 12.01 -10.31
C ILE A 38 -9.95 11.61 -10.97
N GLU A 39 -10.01 10.46 -11.65
CA GLU A 39 -11.21 9.99 -12.35
C GLU A 39 -12.40 9.78 -11.42
N GLU A 40 -12.13 9.33 -10.19
CA GLU A 40 -13.13 9.11 -9.14
C GLU A 40 -13.46 10.38 -8.33
N GLY A 41 -12.81 11.51 -8.62
CA GLY A 41 -13.04 12.79 -7.94
C GLY A 41 -12.44 12.87 -6.53
N PHE A 42 -11.44 12.04 -6.23
CA PHE A 42 -10.69 12.08 -4.98
C PHE A 42 -9.43 12.94 -5.11
N THR A 43 -8.87 13.29 -3.95
CA THR A 43 -7.56 13.90 -3.84
C THR A 43 -6.55 12.95 -3.19
N GLU A 44 -5.27 13.30 -3.24
CA GLU A 44 -4.23 12.60 -2.50
C GLU A 44 -4.51 12.59 -0.99
N GLU A 45 -5.01 13.70 -0.44
CA GLU A 45 -5.36 13.82 0.97
C GLU A 45 -6.45 12.82 1.37
N ASN A 46 -7.42 12.53 0.50
CA ASN A 46 -8.43 11.51 0.79
C ASN A 46 -7.81 10.11 0.93
N VAL A 47 -6.80 9.80 0.12
CA VAL A 47 -6.09 8.52 0.18
C VAL A 47 -5.24 8.44 1.45
N VAL A 48 -4.52 9.50 1.78
CA VAL A 48 -3.76 9.63 3.03
C VAL A 48 -4.68 9.45 4.23
N GLU A 49 -5.80 10.16 4.26
CA GLU A 49 -6.80 10.06 5.34
C GLU A 49 -7.34 8.64 5.48
N ALA A 50 -7.64 7.97 4.36
CA ALA A 50 -8.12 6.60 4.37
C ALA A 50 -7.09 5.60 4.91
N ILE A 51 -5.80 5.77 4.60
CA ILE A 51 -4.73 4.91 5.10
C ILE A 51 -4.49 5.13 6.60
N LEU A 52 -4.50 6.40 7.04
CA LEU A 52 -4.27 6.74 8.44
C LEU A 52 -5.45 6.30 9.33
N ASN A 53 -6.68 6.61 8.91
CA ASN A 53 -7.88 6.41 9.72
C ASN A 53 -8.60 5.08 9.43
N GLY A 54 -8.18 4.36 8.40
CA GLY A 54 -8.74 3.07 8.03
C GLY A 54 -8.74 2.11 9.22
N LYS A 55 -9.85 1.39 9.39
CA LYS A 55 -9.97 0.34 10.40
C LYS A 55 -9.55 -0.99 9.80
N ILE A 56 -8.64 -1.70 10.46
CA ILE A 56 -8.36 -3.11 10.14
C ILE A 56 -9.64 -3.88 10.47
N ILE A 57 -10.28 -4.43 9.44
CA ILE A 57 -11.53 -5.19 9.59
C ILE A 57 -11.28 -6.69 9.78
N GLU A 58 -10.11 -7.18 9.34
CA GLU A 58 -9.74 -8.59 9.44
C GLU A 58 -8.21 -8.71 9.39
N GLU A 59 -7.64 -9.46 10.33
CA GLU A 59 -6.22 -9.78 10.41
C GLU A 59 -6.10 -11.31 10.26
N TYR A 60 -5.66 -11.75 9.08
CA TYR A 60 -5.35 -13.16 8.87
C TYR A 60 -3.93 -13.41 9.38
N PRO A 61 -3.71 -14.41 10.25
CA PRO A 61 -2.36 -14.82 10.57
C PRO A 61 -1.67 -15.25 9.28
N ASP A 62 -0.40 -14.87 9.09
CA ASP A 62 0.39 -15.28 7.93
C ASP A 62 0.19 -16.78 7.68
N GLU A 63 -0.35 -17.14 6.51
CA GLU A 63 -0.50 -18.54 6.12
C GLU A 63 0.90 -19.18 6.09
N LYS A 64 1.10 -20.21 6.94
CA LYS A 64 2.37 -20.94 7.08
C LYS A 64 2.72 -21.79 5.86
#